data_AF-A0A5C6CBZ8-F1
#
_entry.id   AF-A0A5C6CBZ8-F1
#
_cell.length_a   1.000
_cell.length_b   1.000
_cell.length_c   1.000
_cell.angle_alpha   90.00
_cell.angle_beta   90.00
_cell.angle_gamma   90.00
#
_symmetry.space_group_name_H-M   'P 1'
#
loop_
_entity.id
_entity.type
_entity.pdbx_description
1 polymer ?
#
loop_
_entity_poly.entity_id
_entity_poly.type
_entity_poly.pdbx_seq_one_letter_code
_entity_poly.pdbx_strand_id
1 'polypeptide(L)'
;MTIARHVPRSGAAGCSGFGLLDSVIAVMLVGILMVGSLQTIGASKRRETATLDRLLAQQLSGAMMNEILLQSYNEPETDEAVTFGLEPNESTGDRSQFDDVDDFHGWVSTPPQSRNGMTIPGFSQWTRSVDVSWADPATLEATAAVRTGLKKIRVTVAKSGRVINSLVSYRSIGWVETIPSPSDATGNHAPVAVATSPDLSRDVGETTEFAADASSDQDGDYLSYVWDFGDGNTGTGITTTHRYNSPGNFTCTLTVYDGRGGVGVSALTAVISL
;
A
#
# COMPACT_ATOMS: atom_id res chain seq x y z
N MET A 1 -41.80 15.80 -93.81
CA MET A 1 -40.38 16.08 -94.07
C MET A 1 -39.65 15.96 -92.73
N THR A 2 -38.96 14.84 -92.54
CA THR A 2 -38.42 14.34 -91.27
C THR A 2 -37.09 15.02 -90.93
N ILE A 3 -36.96 15.59 -89.73
CA ILE A 3 -35.70 16.15 -89.22
C ILE A 3 -35.14 15.20 -88.17
N ALA A 4 -34.02 14.56 -88.50
CA ALA A 4 -33.22 13.76 -87.58
C ALA A 4 -32.52 14.68 -86.56
N ARG A 5 -32.66 14.41 -85.26
CA ARG A 5 -31.81 15.00 -84.22
C ARG A 5 -30.78 13.98 -83.76
N HIS A 6 -29.54 14.46 -83.79
CA HIS A 6 -28.28 13.80 -83.54
C HIS A 6 -28.14 13.45 -82.04
N VAL A 7 -27.77 12.21 -81.72
CA VAL A 7 -27.35 11.80 -80.37
C VAL A 7 -25.82 11.93 -80.30
N PRO A 8 -25.24 12.70 -79.36
CA PRO A 8 -23.80 12.67 -79.13
C PRO A 8 -23.39 11.43 -78.32
N ARG A 9 -22.30 10.80 -78.77
CA ARG A 9 -21.68 9.60 -78.21
C ARG A 9 -21.01 9.84 -76.85
N SER A 10 -21.08 8.81 -76.01
CA SER A 10 -20.35 8.65 -74.74
C SER A 10 -18.84 8.92 -74.87
N GLY A 11 -18.32 9.85 -74.08
CA GLY A 11 -16.89 10.03 -73.89
C GLY A 11 -16.31 8.89 -73.05
N ALA A 12 -15.31 8.21 -73.61
CA ALA A 12 -14.54 7.19 -72.92
C ALA A 12 -13.82 7.79 -71.70
N ALA A 13 -14.04 7.20 -70.53
CA ALA A 13 -13.22 7.47 -69.35
C ALA A 13 -11.81 6.93 -69.62
N GLY A 14 -10.86 7.82 -69.89
CA GLY A 14 -9.44 7.47 -69.97
C GLY A 14 -8.94 7.05 -68.59
N CYS A 15 -8.46 5.81 -68.47
CA CYS A 15 -7.70 5.38 -67.30
C CYS A 15 -6.39 6.19 -67.24
N SER A 16 -6.30 7.14 -66.31
CA SER A 16 -5.03 7.78 -65.97
C SER A 16 -4.20 6.79 -65.14
N GLY A 17 -3.16 6.22 -65.74
CA GLY A 17 -2.16 5.44 -65.01
C GLY A 17 -1.40 6.35 -64.04
N PHE A 18 -1.16 5.87 -62.82
CA PHE A 18 -0.36 6.57 -61.83
C PHE A 18 1.05 6.85 -62.38
N GLY A 19 1.48 8.11 -62.34
CA GLY A 19 2.82 8.50 -62.76
C GLY A 19 3.89 8.02 -61.77
N LEU A 20 5.09 7.72 -62.27
CA LEU A 20 6.24 7.36 -61.44
C LEU A 20 6.57 8.44 -60.39
N LEU A 21 6.33 9.71 -60.72
CA LEU A 21 6.54 10.83 -59.80
C LEU A 21 5.59 10.76 -58.58
N ASP A 22 4.32 10.48 -58.80
CA ASP A 22 3.34 10.34 -57.71
C ASP A 22 3.68 9.17 -56.80
N SER A 23 4.21 8.08 -57.38
CA SER A 23 4.66 6.92 -56.61
C SER A 23 5.87 7.24 -55.73
N VAL A 24 6.84 7.99 -56.23
CA VAL A 24 8.02 8.42 -55.46
C VAL A 24 7.60 9.36 -54.32
N ILE A 25 6.73 10.32 -54.61
CA ILE A 25 6.21 11.26 -53.60
C ILE A 25 5.41 10.50 -52.52
N ALA A 26 4.55 9.55 -52.92
CA ALA A 26 3.77 8.75 -52.00
C ALA A 26 4.66 7.91 -51.06
N VAL A 27 5.69 7.23 -51.58
CA VAL A 27 6.62 6.44 -50.76
C VAL A 27 7.39 7.32 -49.77
N MET A 28 7.84 8.51 -50.21
CA MET A 28 8.52 9.45 -49.32
C MET A 28 7.59 9.97 -48.20
N LEU A 29 6.33 10.30 -48.53
CA LEU A 29 5.34 10.74 -47.55
C LEU A 29 5.00 9.62 -46.55
N VAL A 30 4.83 8.38 -47.03
CA VAL A 30 4.60 7.21 -46.17
C VAL A 30 5.79 6.98 -45.24
N GLY A 31 7.02 7.12 -45.73
CA GLY A 31 8.23 6.99 -44.92
C GLY A 31 8.30 8.02 -43.79
N ILE A 32 8.04 9.29 -44.10
CA ILE A 32 8.01 10.37 -43.09
C ILE A 32 6.92 10.11 -42.05
N LEU A 33 5.72 9.72 -42.50
CA LEU A 33 4.59 9.44 -41.63
C LEU A 33 4.83 8.25 -40.71
N MET A 34 5.46 7.20 -41.22
CA MET A 34 5.82 6.01 -40.45
C MET A 34 6.86 6.35 -39.37
N VAL A 35 7.90 7.13 -39.70
CA VAL A 35 8.88 7.55 -38.68
C VAL A 35 8.21 8.40 -37.60
N GLY A 36 7.34 9.36 -37.98
CA GLY A 36 6.59 10.17 -37.03
C GLY A 36 5.67 9.35 -36.11
N SER A 37 4.99 8.33 -36.66
CA SER A 37 4.12 7.46 -35.87
C SER A 37 4.90 6.57 -34.90
N LEU A 38 6.02 5.96 -35.33
CA LEU A 38 6.87 5.16 -34.44
C LEU A 38 7.46 5.99 -33.30
N GLN A 39 7.91 7.23 -33.57
CA GLN A 39 8.40 8.12 -32.51
C GLN A 39 7.30 8.44 -31.49
N THR A 40 6.08 8.68 -31.96
CA THR A 40 4.92 8.97 -31.11
C THR A 40 4.54 7.77 -30.25
N ILE A 41 4.47 6.57 -30.84
CA ILE A 41 4.20 5.31 -30.12
C ILE A 41 5.29 5.06 -29.06
N GLY A 42 6.56 5.23 -29.43
CA GLY A 42 7.68 5.09 -28.50
C GLY A 42 7.62 6.09 -27.34
N ALA A 43 7.26 7.35 -27.61
CA ALA A 43 7.05 8.36 -26.56
C ALA A 43 5.88 8.00 -25.65
N SER A 44 4.78 7.49 -26.20
CA SER A 44 3.62 7.03 -25.43
C SER A 44 3.98 5.89 -24.49
N LYS A 45 4.69 4.87 -24.97
CA LYS A 45 5.11 3.73 -24.15
C LYS A 45 6.07 4.14 -23.03
N ARG A 46 7.01 5.05 -23.30
CA ARG A 46 7.88 5.61 -22.25
C ARG A 46 7.11 6.40 -21.19
N ARG A 47 6.05 7.12 -21.58
CA ARG A 47 5.18 7.84 -20.64
C ARG A 47 4.38 6.86 -19.78
N GLU A 48 3.82 5.81 -20.38
CA GLU A 48 3.09 4.76 -19.67
C GLU A 48 3.96 4.10 -18.61
N THR A 49 5.18 3.66 -18.96
CA THR A 49 6.12 3.08 -18.00
C THR A 49 6.54 4.06 -16.91
N ALA A 50 6.77 5.33 -17.26
CA ALA A 50 7.13 6.35 -16.27
C ALA A 50 5.98 6.67 -15.31
N THR A 51 4.73 6.63 -15.77
CA THR A 51 3.55 6.80 -14.92
C THR A 51 3.38 5.61 -13.98
N LEU A 52 3.51 4.37 -14.49
CA LEU A 52 3.48 3.17 -13.65
C LEU A 52 4.57 3.20 -12.59
N ASP A 53 5.80 3.57 -12.96
CA ASP A 53 6.89 3.69 -11.99
C ASP A 53 6.59 4.74 -10.92
N ARG A 54 5.97 5.88 -11.26
CA ARG A 54 5.57 6.86 -10.24
C ARG A 54 4.50 6.33 -9.29
N LEU A 55 3.50 5.61 -9.80
CA LEU A 55 2.43 5.03 -8.97
C LEU A 55 3.01 3.99 -7.99
N LEU A 56 3.87 3.09 -8.49
CA LEU A 56 4.55 2.10 -7.67
C LEU A 56 5.47 2.76 -6.64
N ALA A 57 6.19 3.82 -7.02
CA ALA A 57 7.04 4.57 -6.10
C ALA A 57 6.22 5.24 -4.99
N GLN A 58 5.06 5.82 -5.32
CA GLN A 58 4.14 6.41 -4.34
C GLN A 58 3.59 5.37 -3.36
N GLN A 59 3.19 4.20 -3.84
CA GLN A 59 2.74 3.10 -2.99
C GLN A 59 3.85 2.65 -2.02
N LEU A 60 5.07 2.44 -2.53
CA LEU A 60 6.21 2.00 -1.74
C LEU A 60 6.63 3.02 -0.68
N SER A 61 6.68 4.30 -1.05
CA SER A 61 7.02 5.39 -0.13
C SER A 61 5.91 5.65 0.87
N GLY A 62 4.65 5.59 0.44
CA GLY A 62 3.48 5.84 1.28
C GLY A 62 3.32 4.76 2.35
N ALA A 63 3.45 3.49 1.97
CA ALA A 63 3.42 2.38 2.92
C ALA A 63 4.52 2.48 3.98
N MET A 64 5.75 2.83 3.57
CA MET A 64 6.87 3.02 4.52
C MET A 64 6.67 4.26 5.39
N MET A 65 6.23 5.38 4.82
CA MET A 65 5.94 6.59 5.61
C MET A 65 4.83 6.32 6.63
N ASN A 66 3.79 5.57 6.25
CA ASN A 66 2.73 5.18 7.17
C ASN A 66 3.26 4.29 8.31
N GLU A 67 4.11 3.31 7.99
CA GLU A 67 4.77 2.44 8.99
C GLU A 67 5.53 3.28 10.04
N ILE A 68 6.32 4.27 9.61
CA ILE A 68 7.10 5.14 10.52
C ILE A 68 6.20 6.05 11.34
N LEU A 69 5.18 6.66 10.72
CA LEU A 69 4.32 7.64 11.40
C LEU A 69 3.41 7.00 12.46
N LEU A 70 3.20 5.69 12.40
CA LEU A 70 2.50 4.92 13.42
C LEU A 70 3.35 4.63 14.66
N GLN A 71 4.68 4.80 14.59
CA GLN A 71 5.57 4.55 15.73
C GLN A 71 5.58 5.72 16.72
N SER A 72 6.02 5.39 17.93
CA SER A 72 6.22 6.37 19.00
C SER A 72 7.24 7.43 18.59
N TYR A 73 7.13 8.64 19.15
CA TYR A 73 8.12 9.68 18.86
C TYR A 73 9.51 9.29 19.36
N ASN A 74 9.59 8.74 20.58
CA ASN A 74 10.74 8.13 21.24
C ASN A 74 10.18 7.04 22.19
N GLU A 75 10.91 5.96 22.47
CA GLU A 75 10.63 5.12 23.65
C GLU A 75 11.05 5.86 24.96
N PRO A 76 10.37 5.68 26.10
CA PRO A 76 10.85 6.12 27.41
C PRO A 76 12.01 5.25 27.92
N GLU A 77 13.07 5.07 27.14
CA GLU A 77 14.29 4.45 27.62
C GLU A 77 15.09 5.48 28.44
N THR A 78 15.46 5.06 29.64
CA THR A 78 16.20 5.81 30.67
C THR A 78 17.62 6.22 30.29
N ASP A 79 18.01 6.14 29.01
CA ASP A 79 19.35 6.48 28.56
C ASP A 79 19.36 7.65 27.59
N GLU A 80 20.15 8.67 27.92
CA GLU A 80 20.20 9.97 27.26
C GLU A 80 20.96 9.94 25.92
N ALA A 81 20.99 8.79 25.24
CA ALA A 81 21.59 8.69 23.92
C ALA A 81 20.62 9.26 22.89
N VAL A 82 20.76 10.56 22.59
CA VAL A 82 20.03 11.27 21.53
C VAL A 82 20.46 10.84 20.12
N THR A 83 20.78 9.58 19.95
CA THR A 83 21.45 9.05 18.77
C THR A 83 20.43 8.33 17.93
N PHE A 84 20.25 8.78 16.69
CA PHE A 84 19.37 8.10 15.75
C PHE A 84 19.90 6.71 15.39
N GLY A 85 18.98 5.75 15.25
CA GLY A 85 19.24 4.41 14.73
C GLY A 85 18.92 3.33 15.75
N LEU A 86 19.24 2.10 15.36
CA LEU A 86 18.84 0.90 16.08
C LEU A 86 19.45 0.76 17.46
N GLU A 87 18.64 0.22 18.36
CA GLU A 87 19.04 -0.17 19.69
C GLU A 87 19.73 -1.54 19.72
N PRO A 88 20.47 -1.90 20.80
CA PRO A 88 21.26 -3.14 20.87
C PRO A 88 20.47 -4.45 20.69
N ASN A 89 19.16 -4.43 20.91
CA ASN A 89 18.21 -5.55 20.78
C ASN A 89 17.52 -5.62 19.40
N GLU A 90 17.77 -4.65 18.52
CA GLU A 90 17.12 -4.54 17.23
C GLU A 90 18.03 -4.95 16.06
N SER A 91 17.40 -5.31 14.94
CA SER A 91 18.11 -5.74 13.74
C SER A 91 17.59 -5.06 12.48
N THR A 92 18.51 -4.70 11.58
CA THR A 92 18.18 -4.03 10.30
C THR A 92 17.22 -4.81 9.38
N GLY A 93 17.08 -6.12 9.62
CA GLY A 93 16.31 -7.04 8.79
C GLY A 93 14.85 -7.23 9.21
N ASP A 94 14.52 -7.03 10.48
CA ASP A 94 13.17 -7.21 11.03
C ASP A 94 12.65 -5.92 11.66
N ARG A 95 11.87 -5.16 10.89
CA ARG A 95 11.26 -3.90 11.34
C ARG A 95 10.02 -4.12 12.20
N SER A 96 9.72 -5.35 12.60
CA SER A 96 8.74 -5.59 13.66
C SER A 96 9.27 -5.12 15.02
N GLN A 97 10.60 -5.04 15.16
CA GLN A 97 11.28 -4.57 16.36
C GLN A 97 11.27 -3.05 16.48
N PHE A 98 11.23 -2.33 15.35
CA PHE A 98 11.28 -0.86 15.33
C PHE A 98 9.99 -0.32 15.95
N ASP A 99 10.12 0.30 17.11
CA ASP A 99 9.03 0.74 17.97
C ASP A 99 9.00 2.27 18.15
N ASP A 100 10.03 2.96 17.68
CA ASP A 100 10.02 4.41 17.55
C ASP A 100 10.46 4.91 16.16
N VAL A 101 10.45 6.24 16.02
CA VAL A 101 10.72 6.89 14.73
C VAL A 101 12.20 6.82 14.38
N ASP A 102 13.12 6.78 15.34
CA ASP A 102 14.56 6.87 15.10
C ASP A 102 15.22 5.56 14.69
N ASP A 103 14.62 4.41 14.98
CA ASP A 103 15.08 3.10 14.51
C ASP A 103 15.18 3.03 12.98
N PHE A 104 14.35 3.81 12.29
CA PHE A 104 14.34 3.89 10.84
C PHE A 104 15.47 4.74 10.27
N HIS A 105 16.26 5.44 11.09
CA HIS A 105 17.34 6.28 10.60
C HIS A 105 18.39 5.47 9.83
N GLY A 106 18.64 5.88 8.59
CA GLY A 106 19.63 5.23 7.74
C GLY A 106 19.19 3.85 7.23
N TRP A 107 17.93 3.45 7.48
CA TRP A 107 17.42 2.18 6.99
C TRP A 107 17.36 2.16 5.45
N VAL A 108 17.86 1.08 4.82
CA VAL A 108 17.85 0.90 3.36
C VAL A 108 17.55 -0.55 3.01
N SER A 109 16.74 -0.77 1.98
CA SER A 109 16.41 -2.11 1.50
C SER A 109 16.32 -2.17 -0.02
N THR A 110 17.09 -3.09 -0.61
CA THR A 110 17.14 -3.40 -2.05
C THR A 110 17.26 -4.92 -2.23
N PRO A 111 16.24 -5.62 -2.74
CA PRO A 111 14.90 -5.12 -3.06
C PRO A 111 14.12 -4.71 -1.80
N PRO A 112 13.06 -3.90 -1.93
CA PRO A 112 12.26 -3.49 -0.79
C PRO A 112 11.67 -4.71 -0.07
N GLN A 113 11.68 -4.67 1.27
CA GLN A 113 11.14 -5.72 2.12
C GLN A 113 9.88 -5.28 2.86
N SER A 114 8.97 -6.21 3.17
CA SER A 114 7.88 -6.04 4.14
C SER A 114 8.44 -5.79 5.56
N ARG A 115 7.55 -5.54 6.54
CA ARG A 115 7.95 -5.25 7.93
C ARG A 115 8.80 -6.36 8.53
N ASN A 116 8.38 -7.61 8.33
CA ASN A 116 9.06 -8.84 8.76
C ASN A 116 10.24 -9.28 7.85
N GLY A 117 10.84 -8.37 7.08
CA GLY A 117 12.07 -8.66 6.32
C GLY A 117 11.91 -9.46 5.02
N MET A 118 10.70 -9.88 4.63
CA MET A 118 10.50 -10.62 3.38
C MET A 118 10.57 -9.68 2.17
N THR A 119 11.28 -10.08 1.11
CA THR A 119 11.39 -9.26 -0.12
C THR A 119 10.03 -9.17 -0.83
N ILE A 120 9.65 -7.97 -1.28
CA ILE A 120 8.41 -7.77 -2.02
C ILE A 120 8.61 -8.24 -3.48
N PRO A 121 7.84 -9.21 -3.98
CA PRO A 121 7.97 -9.73 -5.34
C PRO A 121 7.77 -8.64 -6.41
N GLY A 122 8.55 -8.68 -7.48
CA GLY A 122 8.43 -7.72 -8.60
C GLY A 122 9.21 -6.41 -8.42
N PHE A 123 9.87 -6.21 -7.27
CA PHE A 123 10.60 -4.98 -6.96
C PHE A 123 12.13 -5.15 -6.89
N SER A 124 12.69 -6.14 -7.60
CA SER A 124 14.13 -6.47 -7.59
C SER A 124 15.08 -5.30 -7.87
N GLN A 125 14.64 -4.34 -8.70
CA GLN A 125 15.42 -3.14 -9.07
C GLN A 125 15.08 -1.90 -8.25
N TRP A 126 14.23 -2.03 -7.23
CA TRP A 126 13.78 -0.91 -6.43
C TRP A 126 14.54 -0.84 -5.12
N THR A 127 14.66 0.36 -4.58
CA THR A 127 15.29 0.63 -3.30
C THR A 127 14.36 1.54 -2.52
N ARG A 128 14.14 1.21 -1.25
CA ARG A 128 13.58 2.15 -0.27
C ARG A 128 14.69 2.54 0.69
N SER A 129 14.76 3.81 1.04
CA SER A 129 15.64 4.30 2.10
C SER A 129 14.92 5.31 2.97
N VAL A 130 15.26 5.33 4.25
CA VAL A 130 14.72 6.24 5.24
C VAL A 130 15.86 7.03 5.86
N ASP A 131 15.65 8.34 5.98
CA ASP A 131 16.53 9.24 6.71
C ASP A 131 15.68 9.98 7.73
N VAL A 132 16.09 9.92 8.99
CA VAL A 132 15.45 10.63 10.10
C VAL A 132 16.47 11.62 10.65
N SER A 133 16.10 12.89 10.74
CA SER A 133 17.02 13.92 11.23
C SER A 133 16.30 14.89 12.15
N TRP A 134 17.05 15.57 13.01
CA TRP A 134 16.53 16.73 13.72
C TRP A 134 16.15 17.82 12.72
N ALA A 135 15.05 18.52 12.98
CA ALA A 135 14.59 19.63 12.18
C ALA A 135 14.44 20.89 13.02
N ASP A 136 14.84 22.02 12.47
CA ASP A 136 14.60 23.32 13.09
C ASP A 136 13.09 23.65 13.03
N PRO A 137 12.41 23.88 14.17
CA PRO A 137 10.98 24.17 14.19
C PRO A 137 10.56 25.43 13.44
N ALA A 138 11.48 26.39 13.23
CA ALA A 138 11.19 27.63 12.52
C ALA A 138 11.29 27.48 11.00
N THR A 139 12.20 26.63 10.52
CA THR A 139 12.52 26.50 9.09
C THR A 139 12.05 25.17 8.48
N LEU A 140 11.76 24.18 9.33
CA LEU A 140 11.47 22.78 8.98
C LEU A 140 12.61 22.10 8.20
N GLU A 141 13.79 22.69 8.21
CA GLU A 141 14.96 22.11 7.57
C GLU A 141 15.75 21.25 8.52
N ALA A 142 16.43 20.25 7.94
CA ALA A 142 17.30 19.36 8.71
C ALA A 142 18.43 20.17 9.35
N THR A 143 18.74 19.86 10.61
CA THR A 143 19.75 20.57 11.38
C THR A 143 20.66 19.60 12.11
N ALA A 144 21.90 20.03 12.36
CA ALA A 144 22.83 19.31 13.23
C ALA A 144 22.55 19.56 14.72
N ALA A 145 21.63 20.47 15.04
CA ALA A 145 21.20 20.71 16.42
C ALA A 145 20.52 19.45 16.98
N VAL A 146 21.03 18.98 18.11
CA VAL A 146 20.53 17.81 18.81
C VAL A 146 19.33 18.21 19.69
N ARG A 147 18.26 17.40 19.70
CA ARG A 147 17.00 17.62 20.44
C ARG A 147 16.28 18.95 20.14
N THR A 148 15.93 19.21 18.90
CA THR A 148 15.00 20.32 18.57
C THR A 148 13.57 20.06 19.01
N GLY A 149 13.26 18.81 19.38
CA GLY A 149 11.89 18.38 19.61
C GLY A 149 11.09 18.17 18.33
N LEU A 150 11.72 18.19 17.15
CA LEU A 150 11.10 17.94 15.86
C LEU A 150 12.01 17.03 15.02
N LYS A 151 11.52 15.86 14.64
CA LYS A 151 12.15 14.91 13.71
C LYS A 151 11.58 15.12 12.30
N LYS A 152 12.44 15.22 11.29
CA LYS A 152 12.12 15.19 9.86
C LYS A 152 12.41 13.80 9.33
N ILE A 153 11.39 13.17 8.78
CA ILE A 153 11.44 11.83 8.21
C ILE A 153 11.42 11.98 6.70
N ARG A 154 12.40 11.42 6.00
CA ARG A 154 12.45 11.37 4.55
C ARG A 154 12.47 9.92 4.09
N VAL A 155 11.43 9.52 3.37
CA VAL A 155 11.36 8.23 2.68
C VAL A 155 11.66 8.43 1.21
N THR A 156 12.75 7.85 0.73
CA THR A 156 13.17 7.92 -0.68
C THR A 156 12.97 6.57 -1.36
N VAL A 157 12.39 6.58 -2.56
CA VAL A 157 12.22 5.40 -3.40
C VAL A 157 12.95 5.60 -4.71
N ALA A 158 13.88 4.70 -5.01
CA ALA A 158 14.64 4.69 -6.24
C ALA A 158 14.40 3.41 -7.03
N LYS A 159 14.56 3.49 -8.36
CA LYS A 159 14.56 2.34 -9.27
C LYS A 159 15.83 2.37 -10.09
N SER A 160 16.62 1.30 -10.05
CA SER A 160 17.94 1.21 -10.71
C SER A 160 18.84 2.41 -10.38
N GLY A 161 18.86 2.83 -9.11
CA GLY A 161 19.65 3.95 -8.61
C GLY A 161 19.09 5.35 -8.91
N ARG A 162 18.02 5.48 -9.70
CA ARG A 162 17.35 6.76 -9.95
C ARG A 162 16.21 6.98 -8.96
N VAL A 163 16.24 8.09 -8.21
CA VAL A 163 15.10 8.50 -7.36
C VAL A 163 13.87 8.74 -8.22
N ILE A 164 12.79 8.05 -7.89
CA ILE A 164 11.48 8.19 -8.55
C ILE A 164 10.52 8.98 -7.67
N ASN A 165 10.56 8.77 -6.35
CA ASN A 165 9.76 9.51 -5.39
C ASN A 165 10.52 9.77 -4.09
N SER A 166 10.17 10.86 -3.41
CA SER A 166 10.67 11.20 -2.06
C SER A 166 9.53 11.84 -1.28
N LEU A 167 9.15 11.25 -0.16
CA LEU A 167 8.19 11.80 0.79
C LEU A 167 8.90 12.36 2.00
N VAL A 168 8.38 13.47 2.53
CA VAL A 168 8.86 14.08 3.77
C VAL A 168 7.68 14.23 4.71
N SER A 169 7.88 13.85 5.97
CA SER A 169 6.95 14.10 7.07
C SER A 169 7.71 14.57 8.31
N TYR A 170 6.98 15.01 9.33
CA TYR A 170 7.56 15.51 10.57
C TYR A 170 6.85 14.91 11.78
N ARG A 171 7.59 14.69 12.86
CA ARG A 171 7.09 14.25 14.17
C ARG A 171 7.70 15.13 15.26
N SER A 172 6.94 15.56 16.27
CA SER A 172 7.46 16.45 17.31
C SER A 172 7.19 15.96 18.73
N ILE A 173 8.11 16.25 19.64
CA ILE A 173 8.00 16.00 21.09
C ILE A 173 6.89 16.83 21.73
N GLY A 174 6.52 17.99 21.18
CA GLY A 174 5.39 18.80 21.68
C GLY A 174 4.03 18.14 21.45
N TRP A 175 3.99 17.04 20.69
CA TRP A 175 2.83 16.16 20.50
C TRP A 175 2.84 14.98 21.49
N VAL A 176 3.60 15.08 22.59
CA VAL A 176 3.82 14.02 23.59
C VAL A 176 2.59 13.59 24.38
N GLU A 177 1.42 14.22 24.21
CA GLU A 177 0.15 13.69 24.76
C GLU A 177 -1.03 13.82 23.77
N THR A 178 -0.77 13.66 22.47
CA THR A 178 -1.86 13.60 21.46
C THR A 178 -1.61 12.53 20.41
N ILE A 179 -1.01 11.43 20.84
CA ILE A 179 -1.14 10.14 20.16
C ILE A 179 -2.00 9.31 21.10
N PRO A 180 -3.32 9.16 20.84
CA PRO A 180 -4.09 8.14 21.51
C PRO A 180 -3.51 6.78 21.11
N SER A 181 -3.46 5.85 22.05
CA SER A 181 -3.35 4.42 21.75
C SER A 181 -4.24 4.07 20.54
N PRO A 182 -3.81 3.09 19.73
CA PRO A 182 -3.91 3.08 18.27
C PRO A 182 -5.17 3.76 17.73
N SER A 183 -5.08 5.06 17.47
CA SER A 183 -6.05 5.76 16.63
C SER A 183 -5.39 6.33 15.37
N ASP A 184 -5.97 6.01 14.22
CA ASP A 184 -5.50 6.45 12.90
C ASP A 184 -5.59 7.99 12.81
N ALA A 185 -4.76 8.58 11.94
CA ALA A 185 -4.58 10.03 11.74
C ALA A 185 -5.86 10.85 11.39
N THR A 186 -7.03 10.21 11.37
CA THR A 186 -8.38 10.81 11.30
C THR A 186 -9.02 11.04 12.68
N GLY A 187 -8.37 10.66 13.78
CA GLY A 187 -8.94 10.62 15.13
C GLY A 187 -9.82 9.40 15.37
N ASN A 188 -9.56 8.29 14.68
CA ASN A 188 -10.33 7.04 14.74
C ASN A 188 -9.59 5.98 15.56
N HIS A 189 -10.09 5.59 16.72
CA HIS A 189 -9.57 4.55 17.60
C HIS A 189 -9.91 3.18 17.04
N ALA A 190 -8.97 2.24 17.09
CA ALA A 190 -9.27 0.86 16.74
C ALA A 190 -10.29 0.27 17.72
N PRO A 191 -11.20 -0.60 17.24
CA PRO A 191 -12.19 -1.21 18.10
C PRO A 191 -11.54 -2.20 19.08
N VAL A 192 -12.11 -2.30 20.27
CA VAL A 192 -11.80 -3.37 21.22
C VAL A 192 -12.64 -4.60 20.85
N ALA A 193 -11.98 -5.59 20.25
CA ALA A 193 -12.61 -6.88 19.96
C ALA A 193 -12.72 -7.73 21.23
N VAL A 194 -13.92 -8.25 21.49
CA VAL A 194 -14.17 -9.18 22.60
C VAL A 194 -14.95 -10.37 22.06
N ALA A 195 -14.25 -11.49 21.85
CA ALA A 195 -14.88 -12.75 21.51
C ALA A 195 -15.38 -13.44 22.79
N THR A 196 -16.63 -13.88 22.77
CA THR A 196 -17.23 -14.70 23.83
C THR A 196 -17.86 -15.95 23.25
N SER A 197 -17.98 -16.98 24.08
CA SER A 197 -18.72 -18.20 23.78
C SER A 197 -19.25 -18.77 25.10
N PRO A 198 -20.51 -19.24 25.16
CA PRO A 198 -21.05 -19.83 26.38
C PRO A 198 -20.39 -21.16 26.74
N ASP A 199 -19.85 -21.88 25.75
CA ASP A 199 -19.18 -23.17 25.96
C ASP A 199 -18.15 -23.42 24.85
N LEU A 200 -16.90 -23.63 25.27
CA LEU A 200 -15.77 -23.89 24.39
C LEU A 200 -15.34 -25.35 24.40
N SER A 201 -16.01 -26.23 25.14
CA SER A 201 -15.74 -27.67 25.19
C SER A 201 -16.90 -28.45 24.60
N ARG A 202 -16.73 -28.99 23.39
CA ARG A 202 -17.81 -29.65 22.63
C ARG A 202 -17.35 -30.98 22.05
N ASP A 203 -18.31 -31.84 21.72
CA ASP A 203 -18.02 -33.07 20.99
C ASP A 203 -18.03 -32.81 19.47
N VAL A 204 -17.34 -33.68 18.71
CA VAL A 204 -17.28 -33.56 17.25
C VAL A 204 -18.68 -33.50 16.66
N GLY A 205 -18.92 -32.45 15.88
CA GLY A 205 -20.17 -32.26 15.18
C GLY A 205 -21.27 -31.56 15.97
N GLU A 206 -21.02 -31.16 17.21
CA GLU A 206 -21.87 -30.21 17.90
C GLU A 206 -21.65 -28.78 17.40
N THR A 207 -22.69 -27.96 17.52
CA THR A 207 -22.63 -26.55 17.15
C THR A 207 -22.05 -25.74 18.32
N THR A 208 -20.99 -25.00 18.06
CA THR A 208 -20.42 -24.00 18.96
C THR A 208 -20.93 -22.62 18.56
N GLU A 209 -21.41 -21.84 19.53
CA GLU A 209 -21.84 -20.47 19.33
C GLU A 209 -20.73 -19.49 19.71
N PHE A 210 -20.57 -18.44 18.92
CA PHE A 210 -19.61 -17.37 19.13
C PHE A 210 -20.34 -16.02 19.07
N ALA A 211 -20.00 -15.13 19.99
CA ALA A 211 -20.58 -13.81 20.08
C ALA A 211 -19.48 -12.73 20.24
N ALA A 212 -19.76 -11.54 19.71
CA ALA A 212 -18.90 -10.37 19.71
C ALA A 212 -19.61 -9.12 20.25
N ASP A 213 -20.76 -9.29 20.91
CA ASP A 213 -21.62 -8.22 21.43
C ASP A 213 -20.94 -7.35 22.51
N ALA A 214 -19.92 -7.89 23.17
CA ALA A 214 -19.08 -7.15 24.11
C ALA A 214 -17.97 -6.33 23.43
N SER A 215 -17.82 -6.43 22.10
CA SER A 215 -16.86 -5.59 21.36
C SER A 215 -17.37 -4.16 21.29
N SER A 216 -16.46 -3.20 21.39
CA SER A 216 -16.81 -1.80 21.43
C SER A 216 -15.82 -0.95 20.66
N ASP A 217 -16.25 0.25 20.33
CA ASP A 217 -15.41 1.27 19.72
C ASP A 217 -15.59 2.58 20.45
N GLN A 218 -14.49 3.25 20.76
CA GLN A 218 -14.52 4.47 21.56
C GLN A 218 -15.15 5.64 20.80
N ASP A 219 -15.07 5.65 19.47
CA ASP A 219 -15.65 6.70 18.62
C ASP A 219 -17.11 6.42 18.26
N GLY A 220 -17.60 5.22 18.61
CA GLY A 220 -18.96 4.78 18.33
C GLY A 220 -19.18 4.46 16.85
N ASP A 221 -18.12 4.10 16.14
CA ASP A 221 -18.20 3.72 14.73
C ASP A 221 -18.95 2.39 14.52
N TYR A 222 -19.44 2.19 13.30
CA TYR A 222 -20.12 0.96 12.93
C TYR A 222 -19.11 -0.19 12.80
N LEU A 223 -19.32 -1.25 13.55
CA LEU A 223 -18.42 -2.40 13.60
C LEU A 223 -18.85 -3.52 12.67
N SER A 224 -17.87 -4.08 11.96
CA SER A 224 -18.00 -5.32 11.20
C SER A 224 -17.13 -6.41 11.80
N TYR A 225 -17.62 -7.65 11.75
CA TYR A 225 -17.08 -8.76 12.52
C TYR A 225 -16.78 -9.93 11.57
N VAL A 226 -15.55 -10.42 11.61
CA VAL A 226 -15.09 -11.57 10.85
C VAL A 226 -14.51 -12.59 11.82
N TRP A 227 -14.92 -13.84 11.66
CA TRP A 227 -14.47 -14.97 12.46
C TRP A 227 -13.66 -15.92 11.60
N ASP A 228 -12.51 -16.36 12.10
CA ASP A 228 -11.78 -17.52 11.61
C ASP A 228 -11.84 -18.58 12.70
N PHE A 229 -12.44 -19.74 12.41
CA PHE A 229 -12.62 -20.78 13.42
C PHE A 229 -11.35 -21.61 13.67
N GLY A 230 -10.27 -21.39 12.92
CA GLY A 230 -9.01 -22.10 13.08
C GLY A 230 -8.97 -23.49 12.44
N ASP A 231 -10.02 -23.89 11.73
CA ASP A 231 -10.12 -25.14 10.95
C ASP A 231 -10.17 -24.89 9.43
N GLY A 232 -9.95 -23.64 9.01
CA GLY A 232 -10.03 -23.19 7.62
C GLY A 232 -11.41 -22.66 7.22
N ASN A 233 -12.43 -22.73 8.08
CA ASN A 233 -13.72 -22.10 7.86
C ASN A 233 -13.80 -20.72 8.53
N THR A 234 -14.66 -19.86 7.99
CA THR A 234 -14.86 -18.49 8.47
C THR A 234 -16.34 -18.17 8.67
N GLY A 235 -16.62 -17.16 9.47
CA GLY A 235 -17.96 -16.63 9.75
C GLY A 235 -17.95 -15.10 9.80
N THR A 236 -19.14 -14.49 9.88
CA THR A 236 -19.29 -13.03 9.97
C THR A 236 -20.47 -12.64 10.86
N GLY A 237 -20.41 -11.44 11.42
CA GLY A 237 -21.49 -10.86 12.23
C GLY A 237 -21.26 -10.96 13.73
N ILE A 238 -22.11 -10.26 14.49
CA ILE A 238 -22.02 -10.16 15.95
C ILE A 238 -22.17 -11.54 16.61
N THR A 239 -23.06 -12.36 16.08
CA THR A 239 -23.27 -13.75 16.52
C THR A 239 -23.09 -14.67 15.33
N THR A 240 -22.34 -15.75 15.50
CA THR A 240 -22.17 -16.81 14.51
C THR A 240 -22.12 -18.16 15.19
N THR A 241 -22.36 -19.22 14.43
CA THR A 241 -22.20 -20.59 14.89
C THR A 241 -21.27 -21.36 13.98
N HIS A 242 -20.57 -22.35 14.51
CA HIS A 242 -19.69 -23.24 13.74
C HIS A 242 -19.72 -24.67 14.26
N ARG A 243 -19.46 -25.62 13.38
CA ARG A 243 -19.41 -27.04 13.68
C ARG A 243 -18.06 -27.60 13.25
N TYR A 244 -17.28 -28.07 14.22
CA TYR A 244 -16.00 -28.73 13.96
C TYR A 244 -16.22 -30.20 13.59
N ASN A 245 -15.56 -30.63 12.52
CA ASN A 245 -15.70 -31.99 11.97
C ASN A 245 -14.57 -32.95 12.40
N SER A 246 -13.67 -32.49 13.26
CA SER A 246 -12.54 -33.27 13.76
C SER A 246 -12.22 -32.86 15.19
N PRO A 247 -11.77 -33.79 16.04
CA PRO A 247 -11.35 -33.46 17.39
C PRO A 247 -10.04 -32.66 17.35
N GLY A 248 -9.84 -31.78 18.32
CA GLY A 248 -8.67 -30.91 18.37
C GLY A 248 -8.92 -29.60 19.12
N ASN A 249 -7.86 -28.83 19.31
CA ASN A 249 -7.93 -27.48 19.84
C ASN A 249 -7.88 -26.49 18.68
N PHE A 250 -8.94 -25.71 18.52
CA PHE A 250 -9.06 -24.74 17.43
C PHE A 250 -9.04 -23.33 18.01
N THR A 251 -8.13 -22.49 17.51
CA THR A 251 -8.06 -21.07 17.88
C THR A 251 -9.04 -20.30 17.01
N CYS A 252 -10.20 -19.99 17.58
CA CYS A 252 -11.21 -19.14 16.98
C CYS A 252 -10.79 -17.67 17.15
N THR A 253 -10.52 -16.98 16.04
CA THR A 253 -10.07 -15.59 16.01
C THR A 253 -11.18 -14.69 15.49
N LEU A 254 -11.60 -13.73 16.31
CA LEU A 254 -12.45 -12.61 15.93
C LEU A 254 -11.56 -11.44 15.46
N THR A 255 -11.88 -10.90 14.29
CA THR A 255 -11.38 -9.61 13.82
C THR A 255 -12.54 -8.64 13.67
N VAL A 256 -12.42 -7.48 14.31
CA VAL A 256 -13.43 -6.40 14.28
C VAL A 256 -12.84 -5.21 13.54
N TYR A 257 -13.59 -4.65 12.59
CA TYR A 257 -13.20 -3.47 11.83
C TYR A 257 -14.20 -2.34 12.06
N ASP A 258 -13.71 -1.12 12.23
CA ASP A 258 -14.52 0.11 12.37
C ASP A 258 -14.90 0.79 11.04
N GLY A 259 -14.40 0.26 9.91
CA GLY A 259 -14.64 0.81 8.58
C GLY A 259 -13.87 2.10 8.26
N ARG A 260 -13.02 2.56 9.16
CA ARG A 260 -12.15 3.75 9.03
C ARG A 260 -10.67 3.43 9.04
N GLY A 261 -10.30 2.18 9.30
CA GLY A 261 -8.93 1.70 9.18
C GLY A 261 -8.45 0.96 10.42
N GLY A 262 -9.14 1.14 11.56
CA GLY A 262 -8.82 0.45 12.79
C GLY A 262 -9.33 -0.99 12.82
N VAL A 263 -8.55 -1.83 13.49
CA VAL A 263 -8.76 -3.27 13.57
C VAL A 263 -8.52 -3.74 15.01
N GLY A 264 -9.51 -4.41 15.58
CA GLY A 264 -9.42 -5.12 16.84
C GLY A 264 -9.35 -6.62 16.62
N VAL A 265 -8.56 -7.34 17.41
CA VAL A 265 -8.47 -8.82 17.34
C VAL A 265 -8.67 -9.43 18.72
N SER A 266 -9.43 -10.50 18.79
CA SER A 266 -9.66 -11.31 19.99
C SER A 266 -9.66 -12.78 19.62
N ALA A 267 -9.22 -13.66 20.52
CA ALA A 267 -9.16 -15.09 20.24
C ALA A 267 -9.65 -15.93 21.42
N LEU A 268 -10.30 -17.04 21.10
CA LEU A 268 -10.74 -18.08 22.02
C LEU A 268 -10.23 -19.43 21.53
N THR A 269 -10.01 -20.37 22.45
CA THR A 269 -9.66 -21.75 22.10
C THR A 269 -10.86 -22.65 22.32
N ALA A 270 -11.40 -23.23 21.25
CA ALA A 270 -12.40 -24.29 21.32
C ALA A 270 -11.70 -25.65 21.41
N VAL A 271 -12.10 -26.48 22.37
CA VAL A 271 -11.59 -27.84 22.60
C VAL A 271 -12.64 -28.84 22.15
N ILE A 272 -12.34 -29.59 21.10
CA ILE A 272 -13.27 -30.54 20.48
C ILE A 272 -12.83 -31.97 20.79
N SER A 273 -13.70 -32.70 21.48
CA SER A 273 -13.50 -34.09 21.90
C SER A 273 -14.30 -35.06 21.02
N LEU A 274 -13.93 -36.34 21.05
CA LEU A 274 -14.62 -37.41 20.29
C LEU A 274 -15.97 -37.78 20.88
#